data_AF-A0A843DUV8-F1
#
_entry.id   AF-A0A843DUV8-F1
#
_cell.length_a   1.000
_cell.length_b   1.000
_cell.length_c   1.000
_cell.angle_alpha   90.00
_cell.angle_beta   90.00
_cell.angle_gamma   90.00
#
_symmetry.space_group_name_H-M   'P 1'
#
loop_
_entity.id
_entity.type
_entity.pdbx_description
1 polymer ?
#
loop_
_entity_poly.entity_id
_entity_poly.type
_entity_poly.pdbx_seq_one_letter_code
_entity_poly.pdbx_strand_id
1 'polypeptide(L)'
;MSTELKIFSICLDASIVDAMQKIDENKKGFLIVMDNEVVVGTLTDGDIRRAIINGHSPQSNISDIFVHDFTYVKSTDSFNHIIELFKDTKVKFIPIVDDEMRLCNVITKSNLHTLLLQDIPYDAFYPFNVLDDSLLEHEIYPRPWGYYKTTLLNKYCQCKIIRVNPHGVLSLQLHHKRDEQWIIVHGKGVVQIGDEIFEARPGYSFTIPRETIHRLRNSSDSESLIIAEVQMGEYFGEDDIIRIEDEYGRTNC
;
A
#
# COMPACT_ATOMS: atom_id res chain seq x y z
N MET A 1 -0.58 -28.75 9.04
CA MET A 1 -0.74 -27.42 8.40
C MET A 1 -1.85 -26.64 9.11
N SER A 2 -1.56 -25.40 9.53
CA SER A 2 -2.57 -24.51 10.13
C SER A 2 -3.72 -24.24 9.16
N THR A 3 -4.91 -23.94 9.67
CA THR A 3 -6.10 -23.67 8.85
C THR A 3 -5.89 -22.49 7.90
N GLU A 4 -5.06 -21.52 8.28
CA GLU A 4 -4.76 -20.31 7.50
C GLU A 4 -3.92 -20.58 6.25
N LEU A 5 -3.07 -21.61 6.24
CA LEU A 5 -2.24 -21.93 5.06
C LEU A 5 -2.97 -22.84 4.07
N LYS A 6 -4.08 -23.46 4.49
CA LYS A 6 -4.92 -24.31 3.63
C LYS A 6 -5.59 -23.53 2.49
N ILE A 7 -5.88 -22.25 2.70
CA ILE A 7 -6.50 -21.40 1.67
C ILE A 7 -5.53 -21.05 0.53
N PHE A 8 -4.22 -21.13 0.80
CA PHE A 8 -3.18 -20.87 -0.19
C PHE A 8 -2.63 -22.13 -0.84
N SER A 9 -3.06 -23.32 -0.46
CA SER A 9 -2.46 -24.58 -0.92
C SER A 9 -3.45 -25.44 -1.70
N ILE A 10 -2.95 -26.23 -2.65
CA ILE A 10 -3.75 -27.13 -3.47
C ILE A 10 -2.98 -28.41 -3.79
N CYS A 11 -3.67 -29.55 -3.78
CA CYS A 11 -3.06 -30.84 -4.11
C CYS A 11 -2.89 -30.99 -5.62
N LEU A 12 -1.81 -31.67 -6.05
CA LEU A 12 -1.53 -31.95 -7.46
C LEU A 12 -2.68 -32.61 -8.21
N ASP A 13 -3.47 -33.46 -7.54
CA ASP A 13 -4.57 -34.20 -8.14
C ASP A 13 -5.85 -33.37 -8.36
N ALA A 14 -5.87 -32.11 -7.90
CA ALA A 14 -6.99 -31.21 -8.06
C ALA A 14 -7.22 -30.77 -9.51
N SER A 15 -8.43 -30.30 -9.81
CA SER A 15 -8.78 -29.74 -11.11
C SER A 15 -8.47 -28.24 -11.22
N ILE A 16 -8.43 -27.73 -12.45
CA ILE A 16 -8.31 -26.28 -12.70
C ILE A 16 -9.49 -25.51 -12.08
N VAL A 17 -10.71 -26.06 -12.07
CA VAL A 17 -11.87 -25.43 -11.38
C VAL A 17 -11.61 -25.31 -9.89
N ASP A 18 -11.10 -26.35 -9.24
CA ASP A 18 -10.79 -26.30 -7.80
C ASP A 18 -9.74 -25.23 -7.51
N ALA A 19 -8.74 -25.10 -8.38
CA ALA A 19 -7.73 -24.04 -8.29
C ALA A 19 -8.34 -22.64 -8.42
N MET A 20 -9.21 -22.42 -9.42
CA MET A 20 -9.89 -21.14 -9.61
C MET A 20 -10.76 -20.78 -8.40
N GLN A 21 -11.49 -21.75 -7.85
CA GLN A 21 -12.31 -21.54 -6.65
C GLN A 21 -11.46 -21.14 -5.44
N LYS A 22 -10.35 -21.85 -5.19
CA LYS A 22 -9.44 -21.47 -4.08
C LYS A 22 -8.79 -20.12 -4.27
N ILE A 23 -8.44 -19.74 -5.51
CA ILE A 23 -7.90 -18.42 -5.81
C ILE A 23 -8.94 -17.32 -5.54
N ASP A 24 -10.19 -17.54 -5.95
CA ASP A 24 -11.30 -16.62 -5.68
C ASP A 24 -11.53 -16.46 -4.16
N GLU A 25 -11.50 -17.57 -3.41
CA GLU A 25 -11.61 -17.58 -1.96
C GLU A 25 -10.48 -16.81 -1.27
N ASN A 26 -9.23 -17.00 -1.72
CA ASN A 26 -8.06 -16.39 -1.08
C ASN A 26 -7.76 -14.95 -1.54
N LYS A 27 -8.30 -14.52 -2.68
CA LYS A 27 -8.18 -13.16 -3.26
C LYS A 27 -6.74 -12.69 -3.51
N LYS A 28 -5.76 -13.59 -3.55
CA LYS A 28 -4.34 -13.27 -3.79
C LYS A 28 -3.86 -13.65 -5.20
N GLY A 29 -4.64 -14.38 -5.97
CA GLY A 29 -4.32 -14.70 -7.38
C GLY A 29 -3.28 -15.82 -7.55
N PHE A 30 -2.98 -16.58 -6.49
CA PHE A 30 -2.01 -17.66 -6.51
C PHE A 30 -2.37 -18.80 -5.54
N LEU A 31 -1.71 -19.95 -5.76
CA LEU A 31 -1.71 -21.12 -4.90
C LEU A 31 -0.31 -21.75 -4.84
N ILE A 32 -0.05 -22.44 -3.74
CA ILE A 32 1.10 -23.31 -3.50
C ILE A 32 0.66 -24.73 -3.82
N VAL A 33 1.37 -25.37 -4.74
CA VAL A 33 1.05 -26.74 -5.16
C VAL A 33 1.77 -27.71 -4.26
N MET A 34 1.01 -28.65 -3.70
CA MET A 34 1.45 -29.62 -2.72
C MET A 34 1.38 -31.04 -3.32
N ASP A 35 2.43 -31.81 -3.07
CA ASP A 35 2.38 -33.27 -3.15
C ASP A 35 2.43 -33.81 -1.72
N ASN A 36 1.30 -34.32 -1.23
CA ASN A 36 1.11 -34.66 0.17
C ASN A 36 1.41 -33.46 1.10
N GLU A 37 2.51 -33.51 1.87
CA GLU A 37 2.93 -32.44 2.78
C GLU A 37 4.03 -31.54 2.19
N VAL A 38 4.53 -31.86 1.00
CA VAL A 38 5.71 -31.21 0.40
C VAL A 38 5.26 -30.19 -0.63
N VAL A 39 5.88 -29.01 -0.61
CA VAL A 39 5.71 -27.98 -1.64
C VAL A 39 6.48 -28.41 -2.89
N VAL A 40 5.77 -28.55 -4.00
CA VAL A 40 6.34 -28.96 -5.29
C VAL A 40 6.26 -27.89 -6.37
N GLY A 41 5.50 -26.83 -6.14
CA GLY A 41 5.35 -25.78 -7.13
C GLY A 41 4.44 -24.64 -6.73
N THR A 42 4.17 -23.78 -7.71
CA THR A 42 3.24 -22.66 -7.56
C THR A 42 2.32 -22.56 -8.77
N LEU A 43 1.13 -21.99 -8.57
CA LEU A 43 0.12 -21.80 -9.61
C LEU A 43 -0.49 -20.40 -9.48
N THR A 44 -0.66 -19.70 -10.59
CA THR A 44 -1.25 -18.35 -10.62
C THR A 44 -2.40 -18.25 -11.61
N ASP A 45 -3.20 -17.18 -11.53
CA ASP A 45 -4.20 -16.84 -12.57
C ASP A 45 -3.58 -16.80 -13.97
N GLY A 46 -2.33 -16.37 -14.07
CA GLY A 46 -1.59 -16.34 -15.33
C GLY A 46 -1.37 -17.73 -15.93
N ASP A 47 -1.10 -18.73 -15.09
CA ASP A 47 -0.90 -20.12 -15.49
C ASP A 47 -2.22 -20.76 -15.91
N ILE A 48 -3.28 -20.58 -15.11
CA ILE A 48 -4.62 -21.06 -15.42
C ILE A 48 -5.11 -20.48 -16.75
N ARG A 49 -4.99 -19.16 -16.91
CA ARG A 49 -5.35 -18.48 -18.17
C ARG A 49 -4.58 -19.06 -19.36
N ARG A 50 -3.27 -19.30 -19.22
CA ARG A 50 -2.45 -19.91 -20.29
C ARG A 50 -2.90 -21.34 -20.59
N ALA A 51 -3.22 -22.14 -19.58
CA ALA A 51 -3.72 -23.50 -19.76
C ALA A 51 -5.02 -23.53 -20.57
N ILE A 52 -5.98 -22.65 -20.24
CA ILE A 52 -7.26 -22.55 -20.97
C ILE A 52 -7.02 -22.15 -22.43
N ILE A 53 -6.14 -21.16 -22.68
CA ILE A 53 -5.76 -20.75 -24.05
C ILE A 53 -5.16 -21.92 -24.83
N ASN A 54 -4.41 -22.80 -24.16
CA ASN A 54 -3.80 -23.98 -24.77
C ASN A 54 -4.74 -25.19 -24.89
N GLY A 55 -6.04 -25.02 -24.61
CA GLY A 55 -7.06 -26.06 -24.81
C GLY A 55 -7.30 -26.99 -23.63
N HIS A 56 -6.74 -26.70 -22.44
CA HIS A 56 -7.11 -27.43 -21.24
C HIS A 56 -8.56 -27.11 -20.85
N SER A 57 -9.30 -28.14 -20.45
CA SER A 57 -10.65 -27.97 -19.92
C SER A 57 -10.59 -27.55 -18.44
N PRO A 58 -11.63 -26.91 -17.89
CA PRO A 58 -11.67 -26.60 -16.46
C PRO A 58 -11.54 -27.86 -15.56
N GLN A 59 -11.90 -29.04 -16.06
CA GLN A 59 -11.79 -30.32 -15.35
C GLN A 59 -10.41 -30.97 -15.48
N SER A 60 -9.52 -30.41 -16.31
CA SER A 60 -8.15 -30.89 -16.44
C SER A 60 -7.41 -30.78 -15.10
N ASN A 61 -6.47 -31.68 -14.91
CA ASN A 61 -5.67 -31.76 -13.68
C ASN A 61 -4.66 -30.60 -13.61
N ILE A 62 -4.37 -30.09 -12.41
CA ILE A 62 -3.41 -28.99 -12.27
C ILE A 62 -1.96 -29.41 -12.45
N SER A 63 -1.64 -30.71 -12.34
CA SER A 63 -0.29 -31.26 -12.48
C SER A 63 0.37 -30.91 -13.83
N ASP A 64 -0.44 -30.69 -14.87
CA ASP A 64 0.03 -30.35 -16.21
C ASP A 64 0.35 -28.86 -16.40
N ILE A 65 -0.04 -27.98 -15.47
CA ILE A 65 -0.10 -26.53 -15.72
C ILE A 65 0.66 -25.67 -14.70
N PHE A 66 1.09 -26.23 -13.57
CA PHE A 66 1.75 -25.48 -12.53
C PHE A 66 3.26 -25.28 -12.79
N VAL A 67 3.83 -24.27 -12.14
CA VAL A 67 5.25 -23.93 -12.25
C VAL A 67 6.05 -24.74 -11.24
N HIS A 68 6.92 -25.61 -11.75
CA HIS A 68 7.79 -26.50 -10.97
C HIS A 68 9.10 -25.83 -10.53
N ASP A 69 9.63 -24.90 -11.33
CA ASP A 69 10.80 -24.10 -10.98
C ASP A 69 10.32 -22.76 -10.40
N PHE A 70 10.22 -22.71 -9.07
CA PHE A 70 9.66 -21.59 -8.34
C PHE A 70 10.63 -21.06 -7.29
N THR A 71 10.52 -19.77 -6.99
CA THR A 71 11.27 -19.13 -5.92
C THR A 71 10.64 -19.43 -4.56
N TYR A 72 11.44 -19.87 -3.60
CA TYR A 72 11.07 -20.08 -2.20
C TYR A 72 12.20 -19.64 -1.27
N VAL A 73 11.92 -19.54 0.02
CA VAL A 73 12.92 -19.34 1.07
C VAL A 73 12.73 -20.34 2.19
N LYS A 74 13.81 -20.68 2.90
CA LYS A 74 13.74 -21.44 4.13
C LYS A 74 13.29 -20.55 5.30
N SER A 75 12.66 -21.14 6.30
CA SER A 75 12.27 -20.44 7.54
C SER A 75 13.47 -19.85 8.31
N THR A 76 14.68 -20.34 8.05
CA THR A 76 15.94 -19.87 8.63
C THR A 76 16.63 -18.79 7.78
N ASP A 77 16.13 -18.49 6.57
CA ASP A 77 16.71 -17.48 5.71
C ASP A 77 16.51 -16.06 6.28
N SER A 78 17.51 -15.22 6.03
CA SER A 78 17.50 -13.84 6.52
C SER A 78 16.46 -12.99 5.79
N PHE A 79 15.92 -11.99 6.49
CA PHE A 79 15.00 -11.01 5.90
C PHE A 79 15.59 -10.27 4.69
N ASN A 80 16.89 -9.97 4.71
CA ASN A 80 17.58 -9.33 3.59
C ASN A 80 17.54 -10.20 2.32
N HIS A 81 17.64 -11.52 2.45
CA HIS A 81 17.53 -12.42 1.31
C HIS A 81 16.15 -12.31 0.65
N ILE A 82 15.08 -12.24 1.45
CA ILE A 82 13.71 -12.06 0.96
C ILE A 82 13.57 -10.73 0.21
N ILE A 83 14.15 -9.64 0.73
CA ILE A 83 14.16 -8.33 0.07
C ILE A 83 14.84 -8.43 -1.30
N GLU A 84 15.99 -9.12 -1.40
CA GLU A 84 16.70 -9.31 -2.67
C GLU A 84 15.84 -10.06 -3.70
N LEU A 85 15.14 -11.12 -3.29
CA LEU A 85 14.25 -11.89 -4.17
C LEU A 85 13.09 -11.03 -4.70
N PHE A 86 12.49 -10.20 -3.85
CA PHE A 86 11.40 -9.30 -4.26
C PHE A 86 11.83 -8.12 -5.14
N LYS A 87 13.14 -7.91 -5.38
CA LYS A 87 13.61 -6.95 -6.39
C LYS A 87 13.16 -7.34 -7.79
N ASP A 88 13.02 -8.64 -8.08
CA ASP A 88 12.40 -9.05 -9.33
C ASP A 88 10.91 -8.68 -9.32
N THR A 89 10.53 -7.77 -10.22
CA THR A 89 9.15 -7.33 -10.40
C THR A 89 8.16 -8.44 -10.76
N LYS A 90 8.65 -9.60 -11.24
CA LYS A 90 7.83 -10.77 -11.55
C LYS A 90 7.45 -11.58 -10.31
N VAL A 91 8.25 -11.51 -9.25
CA VAL A 91 8.01 -12.23 -8.00
C VAL A 91 7.00 -11.45 -7.16
N LYS A 92 5.79 -12.02 -7.03
CA LYS A 92 4.68 -11.40 -6.27
C LYS A 92 4.51 -12.01 -4.88
N PHE A 93 4.92 -13.25 -4.71
CA PHE A 93 4.86 -14.00 -3.46
C PHE A 93 6.00 -15.01 -3.43
N ILE A 94 6.36 -15.43 -2.22
CA ILE A 94 7.42 -16.40 -1.96
C ILE A 94 6.92 -17.36 -0.86
N PRO A 95 6.87 -18.67 -1.13
CA PRO A 95 6.61 -19.67 -0.10
C PRO A 95 7.79 -19.74 0.88
N ILE A 96 7.49 -19.87 2.16
CA ILE A 96 8.46 -20.11 3.23
C ILE A 96 8.33 -21.57 3.63
N VAL A 97 9.42 -22.32 3.57
CA VAL A 97 9.44 -23.76 3.82
C VAL A 97 10.42 -24.17 4.92
N ASP A 98 10.24 -25.35 5.50
CA ASP A 98 11.24 -25.97 6.38
C ASP A 98 12.32 -26.73 5.57
N ASP A 99 13.21 -27.42 6.27
CA ASP A 99 14.28 -28.21 5.64
C ASP A 99 13.76 -29.43 4.87
N GLU A 100 12.53 -29.89 5.16
CA GLU A 100 11.83 -30.98 4.46
C GLU A 100 10.91 -30.47 3.33
N MET A 101 11.02 -29.19 2.93
CA MET A 101 10.17 -28.56 1.90
C MET A 101 8.67 -28.54 2.26
N ARG A 102 8.31 -28.61 3.54
CA ARG A 102 6.92 -28.41 3.98
C ARG A 102 6.64 -26.93 4.11
N LEU A 103 5.41 -26.53 3.79
CA LEU A 103 4.99 -25.13 3.83
C LEU A 103 4.89 -24.63 5.28
N CYS A 104 5.77 -23.69 5.66
CA CYS A 104 5.70 -22.97 6.92
C CYS A 104 4.80 -21.74 6.83
N ASN A 105 4.90 -20.96 5.75
CA ASN A 105 4.16 -19.72 5.55
C ASN A 105 4.23 -19.25 4.08
N VAL A 106 3.56 -18.15 3.73
CA VAL A 106 3.73 -17.47 2.44
C VAL A 106 3.81 -15.97 2.67
N ILE A 107 4.88 -15.33 2.19
CA ILE A 107 5.01 -13.88 2.21
C ILE A 107 4.73 -13.31 0.82
N THR A 108 3.89 -12.28 0.75
CA THR A 108 3.67 -11.53 -0.50
C THR A 108 4.53 -10.27 -0.54
N LYS A 109 4.72 -9.71 -1.74
CA LYS A 109 5.42 -8.43 -1.89
C LYS A 109 4.71 -7.30 -1.14
N SER A 110 3.37 -7.31 -1.14
CA SER A 110 2.57 -6.37 -0.34
C SER A 110 2.85 -6.52 1.15
N ASN A 111 2.87 -7.75 1.67
CA ASN A 111 3.20 -7.97 3.08
C ASN A 111 4.60 -7.46 3.44
N LEU A 112 5.61 -7.69 2.58
CA LEU A 112 6.95 -7.13 2.79
C LEU A 112 6.90 -5.60 2.93
N HIS A 113 6.20 -4.91 2.01
CA HIS A 113 6.04 -3.46 2.10
C HIS A 113 5.32 -3.05 3.39
N THR A 114 4.23 -3.72 3.78
CA THR A 114 3.50 -3.42 5.01
C THR A 114 4.37 -3.58 6.25
N LEU A 115 5.19 -4.65 6.34
CA LEU A 115 6.14 -4.85 7.44
C LEU A 115 7.14 -3.69 7.54
N LEU A 116 7.74 -3.30 6.41
CA LEU A 116 8.71 -2.21 6.35
C LEU A 116 8.08 -0.87 6.73
N LEU A 117 6.85 -0.61 6.26
CA LEU A 117 6.14 0.64 6.55
C LEU A 117 5.72 0.77 8.01
N GLN A 118 5.28 -0.33 8.62
CA GLN A 118 4.81 -0.37 10.01
C GLN A 118 5.93 -0.61 11.04
N ASP A 119 7.16 -0.80 10.56
CA ASP A 119 8.32 -1.13 11.39
C ASP A 119 8.05 -2.39 12.24
N ILE A 120 7.55 -3.44 11.57
CA ILE A 120 7.28 -4.75 12.16
C ILE A 120 8.49 -5.66 11.88
N PRO A 121 9.14 -6.21 12.92
CA PRO A 121 10.22 -7.17 12.74
C PRO A 121 9.75 -8.39 11.95
N TYR A 122 10.56 -8.81 10.98
CA TYR A 122 10.28 -10.03 10.23
C TYR A 122 10.45 -11.28 11.12
N ASP A 123 9.47 -12.18 11.02
CA ASP A 123 9.50 -13.53 11.54
C ASP A 123 8.86 -14.44 10.48
N ALA A 124 9.51 -15.55 10.13
CA ALA A 124 9.03 -16.52 9.15
C ALA A 124 7.64 -17.10 9.48
N PHE A 125 7.28 -17.12 10.77
CA PHE A 125 6.02 -17.64 11.30
C PHE A 125 5.01 -16.53 11.65
N TYR A 126 5.31 -15.27 11.30
CA TYR A 126 4.38 -14.17 11.50
C TYR A 126 3.08 -14.40 10.70
N PRO A 127 1.88 -14.12 11.28
CA PRO A 127 0.61 -14.29 10.59
C PRO A 127 0.38 -13.20 9.54
N PHE A 128 1.00 -13.30 8.36
CA PHE A 128 0.95 -12.25 7.33
C PHE A 128 -0.47 -11.97 6.79
N ASN A 129 -1.41 -12.89 6.99
CA ASN A 129 -2.82 -12.74 6.64
C ASN A 129 -3.53 -11.64 7.45
N VAL A 130 -3.01 -11.24 8.62
CA VAL A 130 -3.59 -10.16 9.44
C VAL A 130 -3.03 -8.78 9.09
N LEU A 131 -2.04 -8.71 8.19
CA LEU A 131 -1.51 -7.43 7.73
C LEU A 131 -2.54 -6.72 6.86
N ASP A 132 -2.80 -5.46 7.21
CA ASP A 132 -3.65 -4.58 6.43
C ASP A 132 -2.87 -4.01 5.24
N ASP A 133 -2.90 -4.74 4.12
CA ASP A 133 -2.25 -4.30 2.88
C ASP A 133 -2.94 -3.04 2.28
N SER A 134 -4.13 -2.65 2.75
CA SER A 134 -4.80 -1.41 2.27
C SER A 134 -4.03 -0.14 2.61
N LEU A 135 -3.11 -0.21 3.58
CA LEU A 135 -2.17 0.87 3.90
C LEU A 135 -1.24 1.22 2.73
N LEU A 136 -1.06 0.30 1.77
CA LEU A 136 -0.31 0.53 0.53
C LEU A 136 -1.17 1.17 -0.55
N GLU A 137 -2.49 1.06 -0.45
CA GLU A 137 -3.42 1.66 -1.38
C GLU A 137 -3.54 3.15 -1.06
N HIS A 138 -3.31 3.97 -2.08
CA HIS A 138 -3.19 5.41 -1.95
C HIS A 138 -4.22 6.07 -2.85
N GLU A 139 -5.40 6.29 -2.28
CA GLU A 139 -6.49 6.97 -2.98
C GLU A 139 -6.14 8.44 -3.30
N ILE A 140 -6.70 8.90 -4.42
CA ILE A 140 -6.64 10.30 -4.84
C ILE A 140 -7.97 10.94 -4.47
N TYR A 141 -7.91 11.97 -3.65
CA TYR A 141 -9.09 12.65 -3.14
C TYR A 141 -9.26 13.98 -3.86
N PRO A 142 -10.25 14.13 -4.75
CA PRO A 142 -10.53 15.40 -5.40
C PRO A 142 -11.03 16.41 -4.36
N ARG A 143 -10.65 17.67 -4.57
CA ARG A 143 -11.08 18.82 -3.76
C ARG A 143 -11.44 19.98 -4.68
N PRO A 144 -12.32 20.91 -4.27
CA PRO A 144 -12.67 22.06 -5.09
C PRO A 144 -11.45 22.90 -5.55
N TRP A 145 -10.40 22.95 -4.72
CA TRP A 145 -9.15 23.63 -5.03
C TRP A 145 -8.12 22.77 -5.79
N GLY A 146 -8.39 21.49 -6.05
CA GLY A 146 -7.42 20.56 -6.67
C GLY A 146 -7.58 19.12 -6.18
N TYR A 147 -6.53 18.52 -5.62
CA TYR A 147 -6.62 17.20 -4.99
C TYR A 147 -5.47 16.98 -4.00
N TYR A 148 -5.60 15.96 -3.17
CA TYR A 148 -4.45 15.38 -2.48
C TYR A 148 -4.38 13.86 -2.70
N LYS A 149 -3.19 13.31 -2.52
CA LYS A 149 -2.93 11.87 -2.53
C LYS A 149 -2.05 11.53 -1.35
N THR A 150 -2.46 10.56 -0.54
CA THR A 150 -1.59 9.98 0.50
C THR A 150 -0.46 9.19 -0.16
N THR A 151 0.78 9.31 0.31
CA THR A 151 1.93 8.58 -0.22
C THR A 151 2.63 7.71 0.80
N LEU A 152 2.29 7.89 2.08
CA LEU A 152 2.76 7.09 3.20
C LEU A 152 1.75 7.23 4.34
N LEU A 153 1.38 6.12 4.97
CA LEU A 153 0.62 6.13 6.22
C LEU A 153 1.15 5.02 7.12
N ASN A 154 1.61 5.40 8.31
CA ASN A 154 1.93 4.45 9.36
C ASN A 154 1.62 5.02 10.75
N LYS A 155 1.98 4.28 11.79
CA LYS A 155 1.77 4.68 13.19
C LYS A 155 2.50 5.96 13.61
N TYR A 156 3.45 6.46 12.81
CA TYR A 156 4.28 7.61 13.14
C TYR A 156 3.94 8.85 12.33
N CYS A 157 3.53 8.70 11.06
CA CYS A 157 3.22 9.82 10.19
C CYS A 157 2.23 9.48 9.06
N GLN A 158 1.65 10.52 8.50
CA GLN A 158 0.97 10.49 7.21
C GLN A 158 1.64 11.49 6.27
N CYS A 159 2.07 11.04 5.09
CA CYS A 159 2.59 11.94 4.05
C CYS A 159 1.60 12.08 2.91
N LYS A 160 1.49 13.30 2.36
CA LYS A 160 0.62 13.60 1.22
C LYS A 160 1.36 14.40 0.16
N ILE A 161 0.92 14.23 -1.08
CA ILE A 161 1.12 15.21 -2.15
C ILE A 161 -0.19 15.95 -2.34
N ILE A 162 -0.15 17.26 -2.18
CA ILE A 162 -1.30 18.16 -2.36
C ILE A 162 -1.03 19.00 -3.61
N ARG A 163 -1.95 18.97 -4.57
CA ARG A 163 -1.92 19.84 -5.75
C ARG A 163 -3.06 20.83 -5.69
N VAL A 164 -2.72 22.11 -5.72
CA VAL A 164 -3.64 23.24 -5.73
C VAL A 164 -3.68 23.84 -7.14
N ASN A 165 -4.86 23.90 -7.73
CA ASN A 165 -5.11 24.53 -9.03
C ASN A 165 -4.71 26.01 -9.00
N PRO A 166 -4.48 26.64 -10.18
CA PRO A 166 -4.38 28.09 -10.27
C PRO A 166 -5.52 28.78 -9.51
N HIS A 167 -5.18 29.79 -8.71
CA HIS A 167 -6.09 30.48 -7.78
C HIS A 167 -6.80 29.62 -6.72
N GLY A 168 -6.52 28.33 -6.62
CA GLY A 168 -7.10 27.45 -5.60
C GLY A 168 -6.62 27.83 -4.20
N VAL A 169 -7.50 27.63 -3.21
CA VAL A 169 -7.25 28.02 -1.82
C VAL A 169 -7.63 26.86 -0.90
N LEU A 170 -6.76 26.47 0.03
CA LEU A 170 -7.16 25.57 1.11
C LEU A 170 -8.03 26.34 2.12
N SER A 171 -8.88 25.64 2.86
CA SER A 171 -9.64 26.27 3.95
C SER A 171 -8.67 26.93 4.94
N LEU A 172 -9.07 28.06 5.55
CA LEU A 172 -8.37 28.54 6.74
C LEU A 172 -8.73 27.56 7.84
N GLN A 173 -7.73 26.89 8.39
CA GLN A 173 -7.97 25.75 9.24
C GLN A 173 -6.92 25.62 10.34
N LEU A 174 -7.22 24.79 11.32
CA LEU A 174 -6.28 24.26 12.30
C LEU A 174 -6.60 22.79 12.59
N HIS A 175 -5.70 22.10 13.27
CA HIS A 175 -5.84 20.71 13.70
C HIS A 175 -5.35 20.57 15.15
N HIS A 176 -5.97 19.71 15.97
CA HIS A 176 -5.63 19.59 17.40
C HIS A 176 -4.59 18.51 17.67
N LYS A 177 -4.59 17.42 16.89
CA LYS A 177 -3.87 16.18 17.27
C LYS A 177 -2.57 15.94 16.52
N ARG A 178 -2.26 16.79 15.54
CA ARG A 178 -1.09 16.65 14.68
C ARG A 178 -0.38 17.97 14.46
N ASP A 179 0.90 17.88 14.13
CA ASP A 179 1.70 18.95 13.56
C ASP A 179 1.91 18.63 12.07
N GLU A 180 2.13 19.65 11.25
CA GLU A 180 2.35 19.49 9.81
C GLU A 180 3.67 20.14 9.38
N GLN A 181 4.36 19.48 8.46
CA GLN A 181 5.50 20.04 7.75
C GLN A 181 5.16 20.09 6.27
N TRP A 182 5.17 21.28 5.70
CA TRP A 182 4.95 21.48 4.27
C TRP A 182 6.27 21.80 3.59
N ILE A 183 6.51 21.19 2.44
CA ILE A 183 7.61 21.53 1.53
C ILE A 183 6.99 21.87 0.18
N ILE A 184 7.29 23.06 -0.33
CA ILE A 184 6.84 23.46 -1.65
C ILE A 184 7.69 22.75 -2.70
N VAL A 185 7.06 21.92 -3.52
CA VAL A 185 7.72 21.13 -4.57
C VAL A 185 7.69 21.85 -5.91
N HIS A 186 6.59 22.53 -6.22
CA HIS A 186 6.40 23.21 -7.51
C HIS A 186 5.40 24.37 -7.40
N GLY A 187 5.51 25.37 -8.28
CA GLY A 187 4.60 26.50 -8.36
C GLY A 187 4.91 27.60 -7.35
N LYS A 188 4.02 28.61 -7.30
CA LYS A 188 4.14 29.77 -6.42
C LYS A 188 2.82 30.05 -5.71
N GLY A 189 2.91 30.59 -4.51
CA GLY A 189 1.74 30.85 -3.69
C GLY A 189 2.04 31.67 -2.47
N VAL A 190 1.11 31.59 -1.53
CA VAL A 190 1.20 32.23 -0.23
C VAL A 190 0.80 31.21 0.83
N VAL A 191 1.59 31.12 1.89
CA VAL A 191 1.31 30.33 3.08
C VAL A 191 1.04 31.30 4.22
N GLN A 192 -0.09 31.16 4.89
CA GLN A 192 -0.39 31.87 6.13
C GLN A 192 -0.18 30.90 7.31
N ILE A 193 0.50 31.36 8.36
CA ILE A 193 0.68 30.63 9.63
C ILE A 193 0.49 31.62 10.77
N GLY A 194 -0.54 31.42 11.57
CA GLY A 194 -1.05 32.42 12.51
C GLY A 194 -1.40 33.72 11.77
N ASP A 195 -0.79 34.81 12.25
CA ASP A 195 -0.96 36.15 11.68
C ASP A 195 0.10 36.49 10.61
N GLU A 196 1.07 35.60 10.38
CA GLU A 196 2.15 35.82 9.46
C GLU A 196 1.85 35.24 8.07
N ILE A 197 2.29 35.97 7.04
CA ILE A 197 2.10 35.62 5.64
C ILE A 197 3.46 35.47 4.98
N PHE A 198 3.70 34.30 4.40
CA PHE A 198 4.93 33.92 3.76
C PHE A 198 4.72 33.65 2.28
N GLU A 199 5.73 33.97 1.49
CA GLU A 199 5.76 33.56 0.10
C GLU A 199 6.10 32.06 -0.02
N ALA A 200 5.35 31.34 -0.85
CA ALA A 200 5.62 29.94 -1.16
C ALA A 200 6.27 29.80 -2.54
N ARG A 201 7.47 29.23 -2.58
CA ARG A 201 8.22 28.90 -3.80
C ARG A 201 8.95 27.56 -3.62
N PRO A 202 9.33 26.86 -4.71
CA PRO A 202 9.94 25.54 -4.61
C PRO A 202 11.18 25.52 -3.71
N GLY A 203 11.29 24.50 -2.87
CA GLY A 203 12.37 24.33 -1.89
C GLY A 203 12.11 25.01 -0.54
N TYR A 204 11.06 25.83 -0.40
CA TYR A 204 10.70 26.44 0.87
C TYR A 204 9.95 25.42 1.74
N SER A 205 10.20 25.47 3.04
CA SER A 205 9.54 24.61 4.02
C SER A 205 8.89 25.41 5.13
N PHE A 206 7.77 24.88 5.62
CA PHE A 206 6.94 25.51 6.62
C PHE A 206 6.57 24.49 7.69
N THR A 207 6.79 24.83 8.95
CA THR A 207 6.35 24.05 10.10
C THR A 207 5.07 24.66 10.64
N ILE A 208 4.04 23.85 10.78
CA ILE A 208 2.72 24.24 11.25
C ILE A 208 2.44 23.42 12.52
N PRO A 209 2.66 24.01 13.71
CA PRO A 209 2.30 23.36 14.96
C PRO A 209 0.78 23.13 15.04
N ARG A 210 0.37 22.13 15.81
CA ARG A 210 -1.03 21.96 16.21
C ARG A 210 -1.62 23.26 16.78
N GLU A 211 -2.92 23.39 16.61
CA GLU A 211 -3.72 24.54 17.07
C GLU A 211 -3.30 25.88 16.43
N THR A 212 -2.42 25.86 15.43
CA THR A 212 -2.03 27.04 14.68
C THR A 212 -2.90 27.19 13.44
N ILE A 213 -3.53 28.34 13.30
CA ILE A 213 -4.32 28.68 12.12
C ILE A 213 -3.38 28.78 10.92
N HIS A 214 -3.73 28.13 9.82
CA HIS A 214 -2.90 28.15 8.62
C HIS A 214 -3.73 28.00 7.35
N ARG A 215 -3.16 28.42 6.21
CA ARG A 215 -3.78 28.34 4.88
C ARG A 215 -2.72 28.33 3.78
N LEU A 216 -2.96 27.55 2.73
CA LEU A 216 -2.21 27.61 1.47
C LEU A 216 -3.08 28.23 0.37
N ARG A 217 -2.53 29.18 -0.38
CA ARG A 217 -3.15 29.77 -1.56
C ARG A 217 -2.21 29.70 -2.76
N ASN A 218 -2.72 29.22 -3.89
CA ASN A 218 -2.02 29.37 -5.16
C ASN A 218 -2.28 30.77 -5.73
N SER A 219 -1.21 31.53 -6.00
CA SER A 219 -1.28 32.90 -6.54
C SER A 219 -1.00 32.97 -8.04
N SER A 220 -0.75 31.83 -8.70
CA SER A 220 -0.51 31.75 -10.14
C SER A 220 -1.80 31.73 -10.95
N ASP A 221 -1.77 32.35 -12.13
CA ASP A 221 -2.88 32.35 -13.10
C ASP A 221 -2.97 31.05 -13.91
N SER A 222 -1.83 30.38 -14.11
CA SER A 222 -1.72 29.25 -15.04
C SER A 222 -1.05 28.01 -14.48
N GLU A 223 -0.25 28.13 -13.40
CA GLU A 223 0.51 27.02 -12.84
C GLU A 223 -0.13 26.47 -11.57
N SER A 224 -0.05 25.15 -11.37
CA SER A 224 -0.43 24.54 -10.11
C SER A 224 0.65 24.73 -9.04
N LEU A 225 0.22 24.82 -7.79
CA LEU A 225 1.08 24.77 -6.62
C LEU A 225 1.04 23.36 -6.04
N ILE A 226 2.20 22.73 -5.86
CA ILE A 226 2.31 21.37 -5.33
C ILE A 226 3.14 21.39 -4.07
N ILE A 227 2.62 20.78 -3.00
CA ILE A 227 3.34 20.60 -1.75
C ILE A 227 3.46 19.12 -1.39
N ALA A 228 4.59 18.77 -0.79
CA ALA A 228 4.75 17.55 -0.02
C ALA A 228 4.47 17.89 1.44
N GLU A 229 3.53 17.18 2.04
CA GLU A 229 3.12 17.34 3.42
C GLU A 229 3.55 16.11 4.22
N VAL A 230 4.08 16.33 5.43
CA VAL A 230 4.29 15.30 6.44
C VAL A 230 3.52 15.70 7.68
N GLN A 231 2.57 14.87 8.09
CA GLN A 231 1.80 15.02 9.32
C GLN A 231 2.39 14.11 10.40
N MET A 232 2.59 14.65 11.61
CA MET A 232 3.13 13.93 12.76
C MET A 232 2.24 14.14 13.98
N GLY A 233 1.97 13.10 14.75
CA GLY A 233 1.08 13.19 15.91
C GLY A 233 0.38 11.88 16.21
N GLU A 234 -0.73 11.97 16.95
CA GLU A 234 -1.46 10.80 17.44
C GLU A 234 -2.61 10.39 16.51
N TYR A 235 -3.05 11.29 15.62
CA TYR A 235 -4.22 11.08 14.78
C TYR A 235 -4.14 11.88 13.48
N PHE A 236 -4.52 11.23 12.36
CA PHE A 236 -4.40 11.80 11.00
C PHE A 236 -5.72 11.90 10.24
N GLY A 237 -6.85 11.64 10.89
CA GLY A 237 -8.17 11.76 10.27
C GLY A 237 -8.49 13.20 9.82
N GLU A 238 -9.34 13.35 8.80
CA GLU A 238 -9.78 14.67 8.32
C GLU A 238 -10.77 15.36 9.28
N ASP A 239 -11.38 14.61 10.20
CA ASP A 239 -12.25 15.08 11.27
C ASP A 239 -11.50 15.83 12.39
N ASP A 240 -10.17 15.76 12.43
CA ASP A 240 -9.35 16.63 13.28
C ASP A 240 -9.27 18.08 12.77
N ILE A 241 -9.68 18.32 11.52
CA ILE A 241 -9.55 19.62 10.87
C ILE A 241 -10.75 20.51 11.23
N ILE A 242 -10.46 21.63 11.90
CA ILE A 242 -11.43 22.70 12.15
C ILE A 242 -11.29 23.75 11.07
N ARG A 243 -12.36 24.00 10.31
CA ARG A 243 -12.40 25.01 9.23
C ARG A 243 -13.00 26.30 9.76
N ILE A 244 -12.22 27.37 9.70
CA ILE A 244 -12.59 28.72 10.14
C ILE A 244 -13.23 29.49 8.97
N GLU A 245 -12.63 29.37 7.79
CA GLU A 245 -13.14 29.98 6.56
C GLU A 245 -12.93 29.02 5.38
N ASP A 246 -13.96 28.83 4.56
CA ASP A 246 -13.89 28.01 3.36
C ASP A 246 -14.59 28.67 2.17
N GLU A 247 -13.85 28.89 1.08
CA GLU A 247 -14.40 29.49 -0.16
C GLU A 247 -15.39 28.56 -0.89
N TYR A 248 -15.52 27.30 -0.46
CA TYR A 248 -16.31 26.27 -1.14
C TYR A 248 -17.46 25.71 -0.28
N GLY A 249 -17.78 26.36 0.84
CA GLY A 249 -18.93 26.00 1.67
C GLY A 249 -18.82 24.69 2.46
N ARG A 250 -17.60 24.20 2.73
CA ARG A 250 -17.34 22.96 3.50
C ARG A 250 -17.26 23.18 5.01
N THR A 251 -17.73 24.32 5.50
CA THR A 251 -17.88 24.58 6.94
C THR A 251 -19.02 23.69 7.45
N ASN A 252 -18.67 22.62 8.16
CA ASN A 252 -19.65 21.86 8.93
C ASN A 252 -20.16 22.74 10.08
N CYS A 253 -21.49 22.82 10.22
CA CYS A 253 -22.13 23.26 11.47
C CYS A 253 -21.82 22.27 12.60
#